data_AF-A0A355UZY4-F1
#
_entry.id   AF-A0A355UZY4-F1
#
_cell.length_a   1.000
_cell.length_b   1.000
_cell.length_c   1.000
_cell.angle_alpha   90.00
_cell.angle_beta   90.00
_cell.angle_gamma   90.00
#
_symmetry.space_group_name_H-M   'P 1'
#
loop_
_entity.id
_entity.type
_entity.pdbx_description
1 polymer ?
#
loop_
_entity_poly.entity_id
_entity_poly.type
_entity_poly.pdbx_seq_one_letter_code
_entity_poly.pdbx_strand_id
1 'polypeptide(L)'
;MKKLFSASLALITGIITMLSSMPSSVNAAESNIPAFPGAVGGGKYATGGRGGEIYHVTNLNDSGAGSFRDAVSQSNRIVVFDVSGTIELKSNVVCSSNITIAGQTAPGGSGITLKNYKFGMGGDNIIVRYISSRPGPYNATSSGNDAWGGAKGSNSMVD
;
A
#
# COMPACT_ATOMS: atom_id res chain seq x y z
N MET A 1 -49.37 62.07 -25.40
CA MET A 1 -48.42 61.37 -26.29
C MET A 1 -47.10 61.17 -25.55
N LYS A 2 -46.49 60.00 -25.73
CA LYS A 2 -45.24 59.47 -25.13
C LYS A 2 -45.42 58.69 -23.81
N LYS A 3 -45.21 57.38 -23.97
CA LYS A 3 -45.16 56.29 -22.98
C LYS A 3 -43.88 56.38 -22.15
N LEU A 4 -43.85 55.68 -21.01
CA LEU A 4 -42.86 54.69 -20.53
C LEU A 4 -42.77 54.72 -18.99
N PHE A 5 -43.37 53.73 -18.29
CA PHE A 5 -42.71 52.55 -17.66
C PHE A 5 -41.60 52.95 -16.66
N SER A 6 -41.52 52.52 -15.40
CA SER A 6 -42.21 51.53 -14.57
C SER A 6 -41.73 51.79 -13.12
N ALA A 7 -42.65 51.85 -12.16
CA ALA A 7 -42.32 51.84 -10.74
C ALA A 7 -42.34 50.40 -10.22
N SER A 8 -41.40 50.10 -9.31
CA SER A 8 -41.50 49.09 -8.26
C SER A 8 -41.78 47.63 -8.66
N LEU A 9 -40.74 46.79 -8.62
CA LEU A 9 -40.91 45.43 -8.07
C LEU A 9 -39.63 44.93 -7.41
N ALA A 10 -39.64 45.07 -6.08
CA ALA A 10 -39.13 44.14 -5.08
C ALA A 10 -37.95 43.23 -5.46
N LEU A 11 -36.79 43.49 -4.86
CA LEU A 11 -36.26 42.71 -3.73
C LEU A 11 -36.63 41.19 -3.68
N ILE A 12 -36.56 40.45 -4.80
CA ILE A 12 -36.77 38.99 -4.85
C ILE A 12 -35.64 38.33 -5.64
N THR A 13 -34.40 38.74 -5.38
CA THR A 13 -33.21 38.08 -5.95
C THR A 13 -32.19 37.67 -4.89
N GLY A 14 -32.49 37.90 -3.60
CA GLY A 14 -31.55 37.65 -2.49
C GLY A 14 -31.80 36.40 -1.65
N ILE A 15 -32.85 35.60 -1.92
CA ILE A 15 -33.28 34.52 -0.99
C ILE A 15 -33.22 33.10 -1.60
N ILE A 16 -32.90 32.92 -2.89
CA ILE A 16 -32.94 31.59 -3.55
C ILE A 16 -31.56 30.94 -3.78
N THR A 17 -30.44 31.55 -3.38
CA THR A 17 -29.09 30.95 -3.60
C THR A 17 -28.47 30.26 -2.37
N MET A 18 -29.23 30.03 -1.29
CA MET A 18 -28.70 29.43 -0.05
C MET A 18 -29.18 28.00 0.21
N LEU A 19 -29.56 27.24 -0.84
CA LEU A 19 -29.91 25.84 -0.68
C LEU A 19 -29.00 24.92 -1.50
N SER A 20 -28.25 24.12 -0.73
CA SER A 20 -27.68 22.82 -1.11
C SER A 20 -26.52 22.80 -2.10
N SER A 21 -25.32 23.07 -1.58
CA SER A 21 -24.16 22.26 -1.92
C SER A 21 -23.50 21.77 -0.64
N MET A 22 -24.24 20.98 0.16
CA MET A 22 -23.55 20.11 1.10
C MET A 22 -22.70 19.17 0.24
N PRO A 23 -21.38 19.09 0.42
CA PRO A 23 -20.67 17.95 -0.11
C PRO A 23 -21.33 16.75 0.54
N SER A 24 -22.00 15.92 -0.27
CA SER A 24 -22.31 14.57 0.16
C SER A 24 -20.95 13.93 0.42
N SER A 25 -20.51 13.95 1.68
CA SER A 25 -19.54 12.99 2.16
C SER A 25 -20.23 11.65 1.94
N VAL A 26 -19.99 11.10 0.75
CA VAL A 26 -20.02 9.66 0.56
C VAL A 26 -19.02 9.13 1.56
N ASN A 27 -19.49 8.90 2.79
CA ASN A 27 -19.03 7.78 3.57
C ASN A 27 -19.32 6.60 2.65
N ALA A 28 -18.37 6.30 1.77
CA ALA A 28 -18.19 4.96 1.28
C ALA A 28 -18.11 4.17 2.56
N ALA A 29 -19.21 3.51 2.94
CA ALA A 29 -19.19 2.51 3.98
C ALA A 29 -17.98 1.68 3.63
N GLU A 30 -16.95 1.72 4.48
CA GLU A 30 -15.73 0.96 4.27
C GLU A 30 -16.19 -0.47 4.10
N SER A 31 -16.28 -0.88 2.84
CA SER A 31 -16.65 -2.23 2.51
C SER A 31 -15.55 -3.03 3.15
N ASN A 32 -15.90 -3.79 4.19
CA ASN A 32 -15.02 -4.69 4.95
C ASN A 32 -14.56 -5.83 4.03
N ILE A 33 -13.95 -5.47 2.90
CA ILE A 33 -13.39 -6.35 1.88
C ILE A 33 -12.12 -6.90 2.53
N PRO A 34 -12.06 -8.21 2.78
CA PRO A 34 -10.86 -8.81 3.33
C PRO A 34 -9.63 -8.50 2.46
N ALA A 35 -8.46 -8.45 3.09
CA ALA A 35 -7.17 -8.21 2.44
C ALA A 35 -6.96 -9.10 1.22
N PHE A 36 -7.39 -10.36 1.34
CA PHE A 36 -7.46 -11.36 0.28
C PHE A 36 -8.54 -12.39 0.63
N PRO A 37 -9.03 -13.20 -0.33
CA PRO A 37 -9.97 -14.28 -0.04
C PRO A 37 -9.43 -15.21 1.06
N GLY A 38 -10.19 -15.37 2.13
CA GLY A 38 -9.79 -16.20 3.29
C GLY A 38 -8.98 -15.48 4.38
N ALA A 39 -8.71 -14.17 4.27
CA ALA A 39 -8.01 -13.43 5.31
C ALA A 39 -8.79 -13.44 6.65
N VAL A 40 -8.10 -13.79 7.73
CA VAL A 40 -8.63 -13.84 9.11
C VAL A 40 -7.69 -13.14 10.08
N GLY A 41 -8.11 -12.94 11.33
CA GLY A 41 -7.30 -12.30 12.37
C GLY A 41 -7.33 -10.76 12.37
N GLY A 42 -6.40 -10.15 13.12
CA GLY A 42 -6.43 -8.71 13.42
C GLY A 42 -6.11 -7.79 12.23
N GLY A 43 -5.39 -8.28 11.22
CA GLY A 43 -5.06 -7.55 10.00
C GLY A 43 -5.98 -7.85 8.81
N LYS A 44 -7.06 -8.62 9.00
CA LYS A 44 -7.86 -9.16 7.88
C LYS A 44 -8.48 -8.11 6.96
N TYR A 45 -8.60 -6.85 7.41
CA TYR A 45 -9.10 -5.72 6.63
C TYR A 45 -7.99 -4.76 6.19
N ALA A 46 -6.73 -5.20 6.24
CA ALA A 46 -5.64 -4.51 5.56
C ALA A 46 -6.02 -4.30 4.09
N THR A 47 -5.89 -3.08 3.60
CA THR A 47 -6.11 -2.75 2.19
C THR A 47 -4.81 -2.77 1.39
N GLY A 48 -3.66 -2.71 2.09
CA GLY A 48 -2.34 -2.66 1.48
C GLY A 48 -2.22 -1.49 0.51
N GLY A 49 -1.75 -1.77 -0.71
CA GLY A 49 -1.58 -0.78 -1.77
C GLY A 49 -2.78 -0.62 -2.70
N ARG A 50 -3.99 -1.06 -2.33
CA ARG A 50 -5.18 -1.00 -3.21
C ARG A 50 -5.41 0.42 -3.75
N GLY A 51 -5.52 0.55 -5.08
CA GLY A 51 -5.68 1.84 -5.75
C GLY A 51 -4.38 2.64 -5.95
N GLY A 52 -3.25 2.10 -5.48
CA GLY A 52 -1.93 2.67 -5.66
C GLY A 52 -1.23 2.25 -6.96
N GLU A 53 0.05 2.60 -7.06
CA GLU A 53 0.91 2.28 -8.20
C GLU A 53 1.24 0.77 -8.23
N ILE A 54 1.16 0.14 -9.41
CA ILE A 54 1.70 -1.20 -9.60
C ILE A 54 3.19 -1.06 -9.93
N TYR A 55 4.05 -1.60 -9.08
CA TYR A 55 5.50 -1.58 -9.26
C TYR A 55 6.01 -2.98 -9.59
N HIS A 56 6.74 -3.12 -10.69
CA HIS A 56 7.32 -4.38 -11.14
C HIS A 56 8.76 -4.55 -10.64
N VAL A 57 9.00 -5.59 -9.86
CA VAL A 57 10.37 -6.06 -9.56
C VAL A 57 10.86 -6.86 -10.77
N THR A 58 11.88 -6.33 -11.43
CA THR A 58 12.41 -6.85 -12.71
C THR A 58 13.82 -7.42 -12.58
N ASN A 59 14.44 -7.31 -11.41
CA ASN A 59 15.76 -7.89 -11.15
C ASN A 59 15.93 -8.33 -9.69
N LEU A 60 16.92 -9.20 -9.46
CA LEU A 60 17.24 -9.77 -8.14
C LEU A 60 18.38 -9.03 -7.42
N ASN A 61 18.76 -7.83 -7.89
CA ASN A 61 19.79 -7.03 -7.25
C ASN A 61 19.30 -6.52 -5.89
N ASP A 62 20.23 -6.31 -4.95
CA ASP A 62 19.89 -5.78 -3.62
C ASP A 62 19.31 -4.35 -3.67
N SER A 63 19.69 -3.56 -4.67
CA SER A 63 19.29 -2.15 -4.80
C SER A 63 19.30 -1.67 -6.25
N GLY A 64 18.77 -0.46 -6.47
CA GLY A 64 18.63 0.16 -7.78
C GLY A 64 17.24 -0.03 -8.39
N ALA A 65 16.97 0.66 -9.49
CA ALA A 65 15.68 0.61 -10.16
C ALA A 65 15.29 -0.84 -10.53
N GLY A 66 14.03 -1.20 -10.34
CA GLY A 66 13.49 -2.54 -10.59
C GLY A 66 13.86 -3.59 -9.54
N SER A 67 14.60 -3.22 -8.48
CA SER A 67 14.90 -4.13 -7.36
C SER A 67 13.74 -4.19 -6.36
N PHE A 68 13.70 -5.25 -5.55
CA PHE A 68 12.74 -5.34 -4.44
C PHE A 68 12.90 -4.19 -3.42
N ARG A 69 14.14 -3.77 -3.14
CA ARG A 69 14.41 -2.66 -2.22
C ARG A 69 13.85 -1.33 -2.72
N ASP A 70 13.97 -1.06 -4.02
CA ASP A 70 13.37 0.12 -4.64
C ASP A 70 11.84 0.04 -4.62
N ALA A 71 11.29 -1.14 -4.95
CA ALA A 71 9.85 -1.37 -4.94
C ALA A 71 9.19 -1.03 -3.60
N VAL A 72 9.79 -1.50 -2.49
CA VAL A 72 9.22 -1.35 -1.14
C VAL A 72 9.55 -0.03 -0.44
N SER A 73 10.38 0.82 -1.06
CA SER A 73 10.86 2.08 -0.47
C SER A 73 9.82 3.20 -0.42
N GLN A 74 8.68 3.04 -1.12
CA GLN A 74 7.62 4.03 -1.18
C GLN A 74 6.26 3.41 -0.81
N SER A 75 5.41 4.25 -0.23
CA SER A 75 4.04 3.88 0.15
C SER A 75 3.10 3.81 -1.06
N ASN A 76 1.89 3.28 -0.84
CA ASN A 76 0.80 3.25 -1.82
C ASN A 76 1.16 2.47 -3.10
N ARG A 77 1.76 1.29 -2.92
CA ARG A 77 2.23 0.43 -4.01
C ARG A 77 1.70 -0.99 -3.93
N ILE A 78 1.50 -1.59 -5.09
CA ILE A 78 1.31 -3.03 -5.28
C ILE A 78 2.56 -3.55 -5.97
N VAL A 79 3.40 -4.25 -5.22
CA VAL A 79 4.64 -4.85 -5.71
C VAL A 79 4.35 -6.22 -6.29
N VAL A 80 4.65 -6.38 -7.58
CA VAL A 80 4.56 -7.62 -8.35
C VAL A 80 5.93 -8.00 -8.90
N PHE A 81 6.11 -9.25 -9.30
CA PHE A 81 7.41 -9.80 -9.67
C PHE A 81 7.41 -10.36 -11.10
N ASP A 82 8.30 -9.83 -11.94
CA ASP A 82 8.57 -10.35 -13.29
C ASP A 82 9.73 -11.36 -13.29
N VAL A 83 10.38 -11.53 -12.14
CA VAL A 83 11.50 -12.44 -11.89
C VAL A 83 11.21 -13.33 -10.69
N SER A 84 11.87 -14.48 -10.61
CA SER A 84 11.80 -15.40 -9.46
C SER A 84 13.20 -15.77 -9.01
N GLY A 85 13.38 -16.04 -7.72
CA GLY A 85 14.65 -16.52 -7.19
C GLY A 85 15.00 -15.94 -5.83
N THR A 86 16.30 -15.94 -5.54
CA THR A 86 16.84 -15.43 -4.28
C THR A 86 17.37 -14.02 -4.47
N ILE A 87 16.93 -13.11 -3.60
CA ILE A 87 17.45 -11.75 -3.47
C ILE A 87 18.39 -11.75 -2.27
N GLU A 88 19.70 -11.63 -2.54
CA GLU A 88 20.72 -11.55 -1.50
C GLU A 88 20.82 -10.11 -0.99
N LEU A 89 20.23 -9.87 0.18
CA LEU A 89 20.25 -8.55 0.77
C LEU A 89 21.66 -8.21 1.29
N LYS A 90 22.03 -6.93 1.23
CA LYS A 90 23.28 -6.40 1.82
C LYS A 90 23.08 -5.64 3.13
N SER A 91 21.81 -5.41 3.49
CA SER A 91 21.39 -4.79 4.74
C SER A 91 19.91 -5.09 4.96
N ASN A 92 19.40 -4.82 6.18
CA ASN A 92 17.97 -4.87 6.44
C ASN A 92 17.19 -4.05 5.39
N VAL A 93 16.08 -4.59 4.94
CA VAL A 93 15.14 -3.89 4.06
C VAL A 93 13.87 -3.65 4.84
N VAL A 94 13.33 -2.43 4.77
CA VAL A 94 12.12 -2.04 5.48
C VAL A 94 11.15 -1.45 4.47
N CYS A 95 9.93 -1.98 4.40
CA CYS A 95 8.90 -1.45 3.52
C CYS A 95 8.16 -0.26 4.14
N SER A 96 7.65 0.61 3.28
CA SER A 96 6.73 1.69 3.66
C SER A 96 5.30 1.20 3.94
N SER A 97 4.45 2.10 4.45
CA SER A 97 3.02 1.85 4.70
C SER A 97 2.20 1.68 3.41
N ASN A 98 0.96 1.20 3.52
CA ASN A 98 0.01 1.10 2.41
C ASN A 98 0.60 0.34 1.21
N ILE A 99 1.17 -0.83 1.46
CA ILE A 99 1.86 -1.62 0.44
C ILE A 99 1.33 -3.05 0.41
N THR A 100 1.18 -3.59 -0.79
CA THR A 100 0.93 -5.01 -1.03
C THR A 100 2.12 -5.61 -1.74
N ILE A 101 2.73 -6.64 -1.16
CA ILE A 101 3.81 -7.41 -1.77
C ILE A 101 3.24 -8.77 -2.17
N ALA A 102 3.04 -8.96 -3.48
CA ALA A 102 2.33 -10.10 -4.05
C ALA A 102 3.31 -11.14 -4.63
N GLY A 103 3.98 -11.91 -3.74
CA GLY A 103 5.00 -12.90 -4.12
C GLY A 103 4.51 -14.00 -5.07
N GLN A 104 3.21 -14.31 -5.08
CA GLN A 104 2.60 -15.30 -5.98
C GLN A 104 2.65 -14.91 -7.46
N THR A 105 3.00 -13.66 -7.78
CA THR A 105 3.16 -13.20 -9.16
C THR A 105 4.48 -13.64 -9.80
N ALA A 106 5.46 -14.07 -8.99
CA ALA A 106 6.76 -14.50 -9.49
C ALA A 106 6.62 -15.70 -10.46
N PRO A 107 7.30 -15.68 -11.61
CA PRO A 107 7.20 -16.75 -12.61
C PRO A 107 7.89 -18.05 -12.17
N GLY A 108 7.61 -19.15 -12.87
CA GLY A 108 8.42 -20.38 -12.79
C GLY A 108 8.38 -21.15 -11.46
N GLY A 109 7.50 -20.79 -10.52
CA GLY A 109 7.24 -21.53 -9.28
C GLY A 109 8.33 -21.48 -8.21
N SER A 110 9.49 -20.87 -8.49
CA SER A 110 10.58 -20.73 -7.51
C SER A 110 10.26 -19.70 -6.41
N GLY A 111 9.27 -18.83 -6.65
CA GLY A 111 8.89 -17.76 -5.73
C GLY A 111 10.01 -16.73 -5.52
N ILE A 112 9.89 -15.97 -4.43
CA ILE A 112 10.88 -14.99 -4.01
C ILE A 112 11.39 -15.36 -2.63
N THR A 113 12.72 -15.48 -2.50
CA THR A 113 13.40 -15.67 -1.22
C THR A 113 14.27 -14.47 -0.90
N LEU A 114 14.03 -13.83 0.24
CA LEU A 114 14.91 -12.82 0.81
C LEU A 114 15.97 -13.51 1.67
N LYS A 115 17.27 -13.21 1.46
CA LYS A 115 18.38 -13.87 2.14
C LYS A 115 19.31 -12.88 2.85
N ASN A 116 19.99 -13.34 3.90
CA ASN A 116 21.05 -12.68 4.67
C ASN A 116 20.63 -11.58 5.65
N TYR A 117 19.50 -10.91 5.42
CA TYR A 117 19.03 -9.83 6.30
C TYR A 117 17.53 -9.88 6.52
N LYS A 118 17.09 -9.14 7.54
CA LYS A 118 15.68 -8.99 7.93
C LYS A 118 14.88 -8.23 6.88
N PHE A 119 13.65 -8.69 6.64
CA PHE A 119 12.59 -7.87 6.08
C PHE A 119 11.75 -7.23 7.20
N GLY A 120 11.63 -5.92 7.20
CA GLY A 120 10.88 -5.14 8.19
C GLY A 120 9.63 -4.50 7.60
N MET A 121 8.54 -4.54 8.35
CA MET A 121 7.33 -3.75 8.13
C MET A 121 7.50 -2.41 8.87
N GLY A 122 7.70 -1.33 8.11
CA GLY A 122 8.05 -0.01 8.66
C GLY A 122 6.88 0.89 9.01
N GLY A 123 5.64 0.42 8.85
CA GLY A 123 4.45 1.23 9.09
C GLY A 123 3.15 0.43 9.12
N ASP A 124 2.06 1.08 8.72
CA ASP A 124 0.70 0.57 8.81
C ASP A 124 0.20 0.03 7.47
N ASN A 125 -0.84 -0.80 7.52
CA ASN A 125 -1.58 -1.24 6.34
C ASN A 125 -0.69 -1.94 5.30
N ILE A 126 -0.04 -3.01 5.73
CA ILE A 126 0.92 -3.76 4.91
C ILE A 126 0.39 -5.17 4.68
N ILE A 127 0.42 -5.63 3.44
CA ILE A 127 0.11 -7.01 3.07
C ILE A 127 1.36 -7.61 2.45
N VAL A 128 1.90 -8.67 3.03
CA VAL A 128 2.97 -9.46 2.41
C VAL A 128 2.50 -10.89 2.23
N ARG A 129 2.58 -11.40 1.00
CA ARG A 129 2.13 -12.76 0.69
C ARG A 129 3.16 -13.53 -0.12
N TYR A 130 3.29 -14.83 0.15
CA TYR A 130 4.09 -15.77 -0.67
C TYR A 130 5.56 -15.36 -0.84
N ILE A 131 6.16 -14.80 0.21
CA ILE A 131 7.60 -14.47 0.27
C ILE A 131 8.28 -15.39 1.29
N SER A 132 9.42 -15.97 0.91
CA SER A 132 10.27 -16.72 1.83
C SER A 132 11.35 -15.83 2.43
N SER A 133 11.69 -16.03 3.71
CA SER A 133 12.80 -15.32 4.38
C SER A 133 13.83 -16.31 4.93
N ARG A 134 15.12 -16.03 4.65
CA ARG A 134 16.29 -16.82 5.06
C ARG A 134 17.39 -15.87 5.57
N PRO A 135 17.26 -15.32 6.79
CA PRO A 135 18.16 -14.27 7.31
C PRO A 135 19.62 -14.72 7.51
N GLY A 136 19.95 -15.99 7.31
CA GLY A 136 21.33 -16.47 7.33
C GLY A 136 21.91 -16.58 8.75
N PRO A 137 23.24 -16.65 8.90
CA PRO A 137 23.88 -16.79 10.21
C PRO A 137 23.82 -15.51 11.04
N TYR A 138 23.80 -15.65 12.37
CA TYR A 138 23.64 -14.55 13.33
C TYR A 138 24.68 -13.43 13.18
N ASN A 139 25.89 -13.75 12.72
CA ASN A 139 26.98 -12.77 12.56
C ASN A 139 26.77 -11.78 11.40
N ALA A 140 25.75 -11.95 10.57
CA ALA A 140 25.43 -11.00 9.50
C ALA A 140 24.84 -9.67 10.04
N THR A 141 24.32 -9.65 11.27
CA THR A 141 23.69 -8.47 11.86
C THR A 141 24.05 -8.27 13.34
N SER A 142 24.08 -7.02 13.79
CA SER A 142 24.35 -6.64 15.19
C SER A 142 23.10 -6.61 16.08
N SER A 143 21.90 -6.87 15.54
CA SER A 143 20.60 -6.71 16.21
C SER A 143 19.81 -8.01 16.40
N GLY A 144 20.44 -9.17 16.19
CA GLY A 144 19.75 -10.45 16.16
C GLY A 144 19.11 -10.73 14.80
N ASN A 145 18.96 -12.01 14.47
CA ASN A 145 18.62 -12.44 13.11
C ASN A 145 17.13 -12.79 12.96
N ASP A 146 16.24 -11.79 13.11
CA ASP A 146 14.83 -12.01 12.78
C ASP A 146 14.66 -12.13 11.26
N ALA A 147 13.90 -13.13 10.83
CA ALA A 147 13.50 -13.27 9.44
C ALA A 147 12.52 -12.14 9.01
N TRP A 148 11.65 -11.75 9.94
CA TRP A 148 10.58 -10.78 9.78
C TRP A 148 10.59 -9.83 10.98
N GLY A 149 10.42 -8.54 10.75
CA GLY A 149 10.32 -7.55 11.82
C GLY A 149 9.16 -6.59 11.61
N GLY A 150 8.63 -6.06 12.70
CA GLY A 150 7.61 -5.00 12.70
C GLY A 150 7.57 -4.40 14.10
N ALA A 151 8.27 -3.30 14.31
CA ALA A 151 8.40 -2.71 15.65
C ALA A 151 7.24 -1.79 16.00
N LYS A 152 6.63 -1.17 14.99
CA LYS A 152 5.51 -0.23 15.09
C LYS A 152 4.68 -0.33 13.82
N GLY A 153 3.36 -0.40 13.97
CA GLY A 153 2.44 -0.53 12.85
C GLY A 153 1.15 -1.24 13.25
N SER A 154 0.12 -1.06 12.44
CA SER A 154 -1.22 -1.58 12.65
C SER A 154 -1.83 -2.05 11.31
N ASN A 155 -2.85 -2.89 11.39
CA ASN A 155 -3.60 -3.37 10.24
C ASN A 155 -2.74 -4.05 9.15
N SER A 156 -1.85 -4.96 9.53
CA SER A 156 -0.94 -5.64 8.60
C SER A 156 -1.13 -7.16 8.60
N MET A 157 -0.84 -7.79 7.47
CA MET A 157 -0.94 -9.24 7.23
C MET A 157 0.37 -9.78 6.64
N VAL A 158 0.81 -10.90 7.18
CA VAL A 158 1.86 -11.75 6.61
C VAL A 158 1.24 -13.12 6.36
N ASP A 159 1.27 -13.58 5.11
CA ASP A 159 0.64 -14.82 4.63
C ASP A 159 1.59 -15.66 3.77
#